data_AF-A1SUP9-F1
#
_entry.id   AF-A1SUP9-F1
#
_cell.length_a   1.000
_cell.length_b   1.000
_cell.length_c   1.000
_cell.angle_alpha   90.00
_cell.angle_beta   90.00
_cell.angle_gamma   90.00
#
_symmetry.space_group_name_H-M   'P 1'
#
loop_
_entity.id
_entity.type
_entity.pdbx_description
1 polymer ?
#
loop_
_entity_poly.entity_id
_entity_poly.type
_entity_poly.pdbx_seq_one_letter_code
_entity_poly.pdbx_strand_id
1 'polypeptide(L)'
;MTDIKVNKEQWDAVSADEQQRITEGLIGTGVMQEGDRIIGSDSEPKFDKNTLMEKGWNPLKDICKAGCDVAAGAALGWCTANTVGVGLVACIAAAEVARRECKKHC
;
A
#
# COMPACT_ATOMS: atom_id res chain seq x y z
N MET A 1 1.44 -6.55 -13.36
CA MET A 1 1.49 -5.10 -13.63
C MET A 1 0.12 -4.53 -13.37
N THR A 2 -0.02 -3.99 -12.18
CA THR A 2 -1.23 -3.36 -11.68
C THR A 2 -0.88 -1.95 -11.22
N ASP A 3 -1.75 -1.01 -11.58
CA ASP A 3 -1.65 0.36 -11.11
C ASP A 3 -2.31 0.48 -9.73
N ILE A 4 -1.51 0.73 -8.70
CA ILE A 4 -1.92 1.00 -7.32
C ILE A 4 -2.28 2.48 -7.23
N LYS A 5 -3.59 2.75 -7.30
CA LYS A 5 -4.12 4.13 -7.25
C LYS A 5 -4.16 4.62 -5.81
N VAL A 6 -3.53 5.76 -5.56
CA VAL A 6 -3.58 6.49 -4.30
C VAL A 6 -4.04 7.92 -4.54
N ASN A 7 -4.42 8.66 -3.50
CA ASN A 7 -4.84 10.05 -3.67
C ASN A 7 -3.72 10.89 -4.33
N LYS A 8 -4.07 11.60 -5.41
CA LYS A 8 -3.12 12.37 -6.22
C LYS A 8 -2.35 13.42 -5.42
N GLU A 9 -3.06 14.26 -4.65
CA GLU A 9 -2.42 15.35 -3.91
C GLU A 9 -1.44 14.83 -2.86
N GLN A 10 -1.77 13.72 -2.20
CA GLN A 10 -0.88 13.12 -1.20
C GLN A 10 0.33 12.47 -1.83
N TRP A 11 0.17 11.82 -2.99
CA TRP A 11 1.28 11.21 -3.71
C TRP A 11 2.22 12.25 -4.32
N ASP A 12 1.67 13.27 -4.99
CA ASP A 12 2.43 14.34 -5.64
C ASP A 12 3.17 15.22 -4.61
N ALA A 13 2.73 15.23 -3.35
CA ALA A 13 3.41 15.89 -2.24
C ALA A 13 4.62 15.10 -1.69
N VAL A 14 4.78 13.83 -2.06
CA VAL A 14 5.96 13.01 -1.74
C VAL A 14 7.05 13.29 -2.77
N SER A 15 8.29 13.50 -2.32
CA SER A 15 9.42 13.70 -3.23
C SER A 15 9.66 12.48 -4.13
N ALA A 16 10.18 12.66 -5.34
CA ALA A 16 10.42 11.56 -6.28
C ALA A 16 11.33 10.46 -5.68
N ASP A 17 12.38 10.85 -4.94
CA ASP A 17 13.28 9.92 -4.27
C ASP A 17 12.55 9.10 -3.20
N GLU A 18 11.64 9.72 -2.45
CA GLU A 18 10.83 9.03 -1.44
C GLU A 18 9.75 8.15 -2.08
N GLN A 19 9.13 8.59 -3.19
CA GLN A 19 8.20 7.77 -3.98
C GLN A 19 8.88 6.48 -4.49
N GLN A 20 10.12 6.60 -5.00
CA GLN A 20 10.91 5.46 -5.43
C GLN A 20 11.20 4.51 -4.26
N ARG A 21 11.70 5.05 -3.13
CA ARG A 21 11.97 4.25 -1.92
C ARG A 21 10.73 3.53 -1.42
N ILE A 22 9.57 4.19 -1.40
CA ILE A 22 8.29 3.58 -1.02
C ILE A 22 7.97 2.41 -1.96
N THR A 23 8.08 2.63 -3.27
CA THR A 23 7.79 1.58 -4.27
C THR A 23 8.70 0.36 -4.07
N GLU A 24 10.00 0.58 -3.93
CA GLU A 24 10.98 -0.49 -3.68
C GLU A 24 10.74 -1.20 -2.35
N GLY A 25 10.41 -0.46 -1.29
CA GLY A 25 10.07 -1.00 0.02
C GLY A 25 8.86 -1.92 -0.03
N LEU A 26 7.79 -1.48 -0.70
CA LEU A 26 6.57 -2.28 -0.86
C LEU A 26 6.80 -3.54 -1.70
N ILE A 27 7.58 -3.45 -2.78
CA ILE A 27 8.01 -4.64 -3.55
C ILE A 27 8.80 -5.60 -2.65
N GLY A 28 9.76 -5.07 -1.87
CA GLY A 28 10.57 -5.87 -0.94
C GLY A 28 9.76 -6.58 0.15
N THR A 29 8.57 -6.07 0.49
CA THR A 29 7.65 -6.72 1.44
C THR A 29 6.77 -7.81 0.79
N GLY A 30 6.77 -7.90 -0.54
CA GLY A 30 5.94 -8.82 -1.30
C GLY A 30 4.47 -8.38 -1.45
N VAL A 31 4.09 -7.19 -0.96
CA VAL A 31 2.73 -6.66 -1.14
C VAL A 31 2.50 -6.16 -2.56
N MET A 32 3.58 -5.78 -3.25
CA MET A 32 3.62 -5.41 -4.66
C MET A 32 4.58 -6.32 -5.43
N GLN A 33 4.35 -6.50 -6.73
CA GLN A 33 5.25 -7.23 -7.62
C GLN A 33 6.17 -6.28 -8.41
N GLU A 34 7.26 -6.82 -8.94
CA GLU A 34 8.09 -6.09 -9.91
C GLU A 34 7.25 -5.70 -11.14
N GLY A 35 7.24 -4.40 -11.45
CA GLY A 35 6.46 -3.82 -12.54
C GLY A 35 5.14 -3.20 -12.12
N ASP A 36 4.64 -3.43 -10.90
CA ASP A 36 3.51 -2.67 -10.36
C ASP A 36 3.91 -1.22 -10.09
N ARG A 37 2.95 -0.30 -10.17
CA ARG A 37 3.22 1.16 -10.09
C ARG A 37 2.24 1.83 -9.15
N ILE A 38 2.75 2.74 -8.33
CA ILE A 38 1.91 3.64 -7.53
C ILE A 38 1.62 4.87 -8.39
N ILE A 39 0.34 5.18 -8.58
CA ILE A 39 -0.09 6.35 -9.36
C ILE A 39 -1.05 7.22 -8.54
N GLY A 40 -0.85 8.53 -8.63
CA GLY A 40 -1.77 9.51 -8.08
C GLY A 40 -3.08 9.56 -8.88
N SER A 41 -4.21 9.51 -8.19
CA SER A 41 -5.55 9.54 -8.77
C SER A 41 -6.47 10.50 -8.03
N ASP A 42 -7.20 11.33 -8.78
CA ASP A 42 -8.19 12.26 -8.23
C ASP A 42 -9.48 11.57 -7.75
N SER A 43 -9.72 10.33 -8.18
CA SER A 43 -10.89 9.54 -7.75
C SER A 43 -10.69 8.86 -6.40
N GLU A 44 -9.46 8.77 -5.91
CA GLU A 44 -9.16 8.14 -4.62
C GLU A 44 -9.28 9.14 -3.48
N PRO A 45 -10.02 8.82 -2.41
CA PRO A 45 -10.15 9.69 -1.25
C PRO A 45 -8.79 9.86 -0.57
N LYS A 46 -8.61 11.02 0.10
CA LYS A 46 -7.42 11.25 0.93
C LYS A 46 -7.36 10.22 2.04
N PHE A 47 -6.19 9.60 2.19
CA PHE A 47 -5.90 8.73 3.31
C PHE A 47 -5.69 9.61 4.55
N ASP A 48 -6.54 9.43 5.55
CA ASP A 48 -6.52 10.19 6.79
C ASP A 48 -6.82 9.28 7.99
N LYS A 49 -6.90 9.87 9.18
CA LYS A 49 -7.21 9.15 10.44
C LYS A 49 -8.57 8.43 10.44
N ASN A 50 -9.48 8.79 9.53
CA ASN A 50 -10.79 8.18 9.37
C ASN A 50 -10.79 7.10 8.28
N THR A 51 -9.69 6.95 7.53
CA THR A 51 -9.55 5.89 6.54
C THR A 51 -9.41 4.57 7.28
N LEU A 52 -10.50 3.80 7.25
CA LEU A 52 -10.54 2.50 7.88
C LEU A 52 -9.83 1.51 6.96
N MET A 53 -8.74 0.93 7.49
CA MET A 53 -8.18 -0.28 6.93
C MET A 53 -9.25 -1.37 6.93
N GLU A 54 -9.26 -2.21 5.90
CA GLU A 54 -10.20 -3.33 5.89
C GLU A 54 -9.94 -4.23 7.10
N LYS A 55 -11.02 -4.53 7.83
CA LYS A 55 -10.97 -5.43 8.99
C LYS A 55 -10.36 -6.76 8.56
N GLY A 56 -9.37 -7.21 9.32
CA GLY A 56 -8.78 -8.53 9.14
C GLY A 56 -9.86 -9.62 9.12
N TRP A 57 -9.71 -10.56 8.18
CA TRP A 57 -10.65 -11.66 7.98
C TRP A 57 -10.18 -12.94 8.71
N ASN A 58 -11.01 -13.98 8.72
CA ASN A 58 -10.71 -15.24 9.41
C ASN A 58 -9.61 -16.03 8.66
N PRO A 59 -8.38 -16.13 9.22
CA PRO A 59 -7.20 -16.63 8.50
C PRO A 59 -7.26 -18.11 8.10
N LEU A 60 -8.22 -18.88 8.62
CA LEU A 60 -8.31 -20.33 8.40
C LEU A 60 -9.05 -20.73 7.12
N LYS A 61 -9.66 -19.78 6.38
CA LYS A 61 -10.53 -20.10 5.23
C LYS A 61 -9.92 -19.79 3.86
N ASP A 62 -8.84 -19.00 3.77
CA ASP A 62 -8.18 -18.63 2.51
C ASP A 62 -6.73 -18.24 2.76
N ILE A 63 -5.83 -19.21 2.53
CA ILE A 63 -4.38 -19.07 2.77
C ILE A 63 -3.77 -17.98 1.87
N CYS A 64 -4.31 -17.79 0.65
CA CYS A 64 -3.83 -16.76 -0.26
C CYS A 64 -4.13 -15.37 0.30
N LYS A 65 -5.36 -15.13 0.76
CA LYS A 65 -5.71 -13.86 1.41
C LYS A 65 -4.93 -13.61 2.70
N ALA A 66 -4.61 -14.66 3.46
CA ALA A 66 -3.73 -14.56 4.62
C ALA A 66 -2.30 -14.14 4.23
N GLY A 67 -1.77 -14.65 3.12
CA GLY A 67 -0.50 -14.21 2.55
C GLY A 67 -0.49 -12.71 2.20
N CYS A 68 -1.55 -12.22 1.53
CA CYS A 68 -1.70 -10.78 1.26
C CYS A 68 -1.75 -9.94 2.54
N ASP A 69 -2.38 -10.45 3.61
CA ASP A 69 -2.43 -9.76 4.91
C ASP A 69 -1.07 -9.71 5.62
N VAL A 70 -0.27 -10.78 5.53
CA VAL A 70 1.09 -10.80 6.06
C VAL A 70 1.98 -9.82 5.30
N ALA A 71 1.92 -9.83 3.97
CA ALA A 71 2.67 -8.88 3.14
C ALA A 71 2.29 -7.43 3.45
N ALA A 72 0.99 -7.15 3.60
CA ALA A 72 0.53 -5.83 4.01
C ALA A 72 1.00 -5.45 5.42
N GLY A 73 0.99 -6.39 6.37
CA GLY A 73 1.55 -6.16 7.71
C GLY A 73 3.04 -5.80 7.67
N ALA A 74 3.82 -6.50 6.85
CA ALA A 74 5.23 -6.19 6.62
C ALA A 74 5.41 -4.81 5.96
N ALA A 75 4.57 -4.48 4.96
CA ALA A 75 4.56 -3.19 4.29
C ALA A 75 4.29 -2.03 5.25
N LEU A 76 3.30 -2.16 6.13
CA LEU A 76 2.98 -1.14 7.14
C LEU A 76 4.13 -0.97 8.14
N GLY A 77 4.74 -2.08 8.57
CA GLY A 77 5.94 -2.06 9.40
C GLY A 77 7.09 -1.32 8.70
N TRP A 78 7.29 -1.58 7.42
CA TRP A 78 8.29 -0.89 6.62
C TRP A 78 7.98 0.61 6.48
N CYS A 79 6.74 0.99 6.16
CA CYS A 79 6.30 2.37 6.03
C CYS A 79 6.58 3.14 7.33
N THR A 80 6.13 2.62 8.47
CA THR A 80 6.34 3.26 9.78
C THR A 80 7.82 3.39 10.18
N ALA A 81 8.67 2.46 9.73
CA ALA A 81 10.10 2.50 10.02
C ALA A 81 10.92 3.41 9.08
N ASN A 82 10.46 3.66 7.85
CA ASN A 82 11.28 4.27 6.79
C ASN A 82 10.74 5.59 6.23
N THR A 83 9.54 6.00 6.63
CA THR A 83 8.85 7.21 6.13
C THR A 83 8.21 8.00 7.27
N VAL A 84 7.95 9.28 7.04
CA VAL A 84 7.31 10.19 8.02
C VAL A 84 6.36 11.16 7.32
N GLY A 85 5.48 11.81 8.07
CA GLY A 85 4.60 12.86 7.54
C GLY A 85 3.73 12.37 6.37
N VAL A 86 3.74 13.12 5.26
CA VAL A 86 2.93 12.80 4.07
C VAL A 86 3.42 11.51 3.38
N GLY A 87 4.73 11.24 3.40
CA GLY A 87 5.31 10.00 2.87
C GLY A 87 4.79 8.75 3.59
N LEU A 88 4.63 8.83 4.93
CA LEU A 88 4.04 7.75 5.72
C LEU A 88 2.58 7.49 5.33
N VAL A 89 1.79 8.55 5.19
CA VAL A 89 0.38 8.45 4.81
C VAL A 89 0.23 7.85 3.42
N ALA A 90 1.04 8.30 2.46
CA ALA A 90 1.06 7.76 1.11
C ALA A 90 1.52 6.29 1.05
N CYS A 91 2.54 5.92 1.82
CA CYS A 91 3.05 4.56 1.90
C CYS A 91 1.99 3.59 2.46
N ILE A 92 1.34 3.97 3.55
CA ILE A 92 0.24 3.18 4.13
C ILE A 92 -0.92 3.05 3.14
N ALA A 93 -1.28 4.13 2.45
CA ALA A 93 -2.33 4.10 1.44
C ALA A 93 -2.02 3.12 0.32
N ALA A 94 -0.80 3.17 -0.21
CA ALA A 94 -0.34 2.26 -1.25
C ALA A 94 -0.31 0.80 -0.77
N ALA A 95 0.15 0.54 0.45
CA ALA A 95 0.14 -0.80 1.05
C ALA A 95 -1.27 -1.38 1.14
N GLU A 96 -2.27 -0.59 1.55
CA GLU A 96 -3.64 -1.08 1.65
C GLU A 96 -4.34 -1.28 0.31
N VAL A 97 -4.06 -0.43 -0.68
CA VAL A 97 -4.58 -0.64 -2.03
C VAL A 97 -3.93 -1.89 -2.64
N ALA A 98 -2.62 -2.06 -2.49
CA ALA A 98 -1.92 -3.26 -2.95
C ALA A 98 -2.45 -4.54 -2.27
N ARG A 99 -2.71 -4.49 -0.96
CA ARG A 99 -3.37 -5.57 -0.21
C ARG A 99 -4.74 -5.94 -0.81
N ARG A 100 -5.57 -4.94 -1.12
CA ARG A 100 -6.90 -5.16 -1.72
C ARG A 100 -6.79 -5.79 -3.10
N GLU A 101 -5.87 -5.31 -3.93
CA GLU A 101 -5.63 -5.89 -5.25
C GLU A 101 -5.12 -7.33 -5.13
N CYS A 102 -4.14 -7.61 -4.27
CA CYS A 102 -3.66 -8.96 -3.99
C CYS A 102 -4.82 -9.91 -3.62
N LYS A 103 -5.72 -9.49 -2.73
CA LYS A 103 -6.88 -10.28 -2.31
C LYS A 103 -7.92 -10.53 -3.40
N LYS A 104 -8.06 -9.64 -4.39
CA LYS A 104 -8.96 -9.83 -5.53
C LYS A 104 -8.47 -10.94 -6.47
N HIS A 105 -7.18 -11.26 -6.43
CA HIS A 105 -6.54 -12.25 -7.30
C HIS A 105 -6.38 -13.65 -6.67
N CYS A 106 -6.97 -13.91 -5.49
CA CYS A 106 -6.82 -15.16 -4.71
C CYS A 106 -7.86 -16.28 -4.97
#